data_AF-C0C0A8-F1
#
_entry.id   AF-C0C0A8-F1
#
_cell.length_a   1.000
_cell.length_b   1.000
_cell.length_c   1.000
_cell.angle_alpha   90.00
_cell.angle_beta   90.00
_cell.angle_gamma   90.00
#
_symmetry.space_group_name_H-M   'P 1'
#
loop_
_entity.id
_entity.type
_entity.pdbx_description
1 polymer ?
#
loop_
_entity_poly.entity_id
_entity_poly.type
_entity_poly.pdbx_seq_one_letter_code
_entity_poly.pdbx_strand_id
1 'polypeptide(L)'
;MNRGQGSEWLGTGVFKKTPVPNHSQPKISPKGGIIVDKQKQQQAYENYVKQKTPMHNLPANMAKAFVVGGIICVIGQAILNYCEKAGLDKDTSAGWTSLILILLSVLLTGFNLYPSIAKWGGAGALVPITGFANSVAAPAIEYKKEGQVMGIGCKIFTIAGPVILYGIFTSWLIGLGYWVLKLADIVK
;
A
#
# COMPACT_ATOMS: atom_id res chain seq x y z
N MET A 1 3.95 -7.99 -27.96
CA MET A 1 3.02 -7.06 -27.27
C MET A 1 2.37 -7.84 -26.13
N ASN A 2 2.94 -7.81 -24.93
CA ASN A 2 2.34 -8.48 -23.77
C ASN A 2 2.34 -7.52 -22.58
N ARG A 3 1.14 -7.28 -22.06
CA ARG A 3 0.79 -6.17 -21.17
C ARG A 3 1.39 -6.42 -19.79
N GLY A 4 2.15 -5.44 -19.29
CA GLY A 4 2.35 -5.28 -17.86
C GLY A 4 1.03 -4.82 -17.24
N GLN A 5 0.64 -5.43 -16.12
CA GLN A 5 -0.22 -4.84 -15.09
C GLN A 5 -0.33 -5.83 -13.94
N GLY A 6 0.13 -5.43 -12.76
CA GLY A 6 0.01 -6.25 -11.54
C GLY A 6 1.20 -6.13 -10.58
N SER A 7 1.66 -4.92 -10.25
CA SER A 7 2.45 -4.59 -9.04
C SER A 7 2.95 -3.15 -9.09
N GLU A 8 2.03 -2.18 -9.08
CA GLU A 8 2.35 -0.75 -9.01
C GLU A 8 1.58 -0.10 -7.85
N TRP A 9 1.58 -0.77 -6.68
CA TRP A 9 0.71 -0.41 -5.55
C TRP A 9 1.39 0.22 -4.36
N LEU A 10 2.72 0.38 -4.37
CA LEU A 10 3.42 1.07 -3.29
C LEU A 10 4.58 1.85 -3.91
N GLY A 11 4.31 3.12 -4.24
CA GLY A 11 5.26 4.12 -4.76
C GLY A 11 6.36 4.51 -3.76
N THR A 12 6.98 3.53 -3.13
CA THR A 12 8.20 3.70 -2.34
C THR A 12 9.22 2.70 -2.87
N GLY A 13 10.42 3.18 -3.19
CA GLY A 13 11.58 2.36 -3.60
C GLY A 13 12.10 1.43 -2.50
N VAL A 14 11.24 0.91 -1.64
CA VAL A 14 11.51 -0.07 -0.58
C VAL A 14 11.55 -1.49 -1.17
N PHE A 15 10.82 -1.75 -2.26
CA PHE A 15 10.98 -2.95 -3.09
C PHE A 15 11.58 -2.56 -4.43
N LYS A 16 12.90 -2.30 -4.46
CA LYS A 16 13.65 -2.33 -5.71
C LYS A 16 13.44 -3.75 -6.27
N LYS A 17 12.71 -3.90 -7.38
CA LYS A 17 12.65 -5.15 -8.14
C LYS A 17 14.10 -5.61 -8.32
N THR A 18 14.52 -6.63 -7.57
CA THR A 18 15.64 -7.43 -8.04
C THR A 18 15.19 -7.93 -9.41
N PRO A 19 15.98 -7.71 -10.48
CA PRO A 19 15.62 -8.22 -11.78
C PRO A 19 15.39 -9.72 -11.61
N VAL A 20 14.18 -10.16 -11.92
CA VAL A 20 13.91 -11.60 -12.05
C VAL A 20 14.74 -12.02 -13.25
N PRO A 21 15.75 -12.89 -13.08
CA PRO A 21 16.52 -13.35 -14.22
C PRO A 21 15.54 -14.05 -15.17
N ASN A 22 15.62 -13.65 -16.44
CA ASN A 22 14.83 -14.18 -17.54
C ASN A 22 14.99 -15.69 -17.60
N HIS A 23 14.05 -16.45 -17.03
CA HIS A 23 14.00 -17.88 -17.24
C HIS A 23 13.26 -18.15 -18.55
N SER A 24 14.05 -18.46 -19.56
CA SER A 24 13.69 -19.41 -20.62
C SER A 24 12.81 -20.52 -20.04
N GLN A 25 11.54 -20.53 -20.44
CA GLN A 25 10.54 -21.53 -20.10
C GLN A 25 11.07 -22.95 -20.46
N PRO A 26 10.83 -23.99 -19.65
CA PRO A 26 11.41 -25.30 -19.89
C PRO A 26 10.72 -26.02 -21.05
N LYS A 27 11.51 -26.53 -22.00
CA LYS A 27 11.08 -27.56 -22.95
C LYS A 27 10.82 -28.86 -22.18
N ILE A 28 9.64 -29.44 -22.37
CA ILE A 28 9.23 -30.72 -21.78
C ILE A 28 9.98 -31.84 -22.50
N SER A 29 10.79 -32.64 -21.77
CA SER A 29 11.35 -33.89 -22.27
C SER A 29 10.80 -35.07 -21.44
N PRO A 30 10.29 -36.14 -22.07
CA PRO A 30 9.60 -37.20 -21.38
C PRO A 30 10.59 -38.26 -20.90
N LYS A 31 10.59 -38.53 -19.58
CA LYS A 31 10.83 -39.83 -18.90
C LYS A 31 11.70 -39.68 -17.64
N GLY A 32 11.14 -40.06 -16.48
CA GLY A 32 11.85 -40.83 -15.47
C GLY A 32 12.65 -40.14 -14.34
N GLY A 33 12.71 -38.80 -14.23
CA GLY A 33 13.59 -38.12 -13.24
C GLY A 33 13.02 -36.89 -12.51
N ILE A 34 11.71 -36.67 -12.56
CA ILE A 34 11.07 -35.35 -12.32
C ILE A 34 11.14 -34.84 -10.85
N ILE A 35 11.45 -35.70 -9.88
CA ILE A 35 11.33 -35.35 -8.44
C ILE A 35 12.63 -34.77 -7.85
N VAL A 36 13.79 -35.17 -8.38
CA VAL A 36 15.11 -34.79 -7.83
C VAL A 36 15.54 -33.40 -8.32
N ASP A 37 15.17 -33.00 -9.55
CA ASP A 37 15.49 -31.69 -10.11
C ASP A 37 14.68 -30.55 -9.49
N LYS A 38 13.39 -30.78 -9.16
CA LYS A 38 12.56 -29.78 -8.46
C LYS A 38 13.11 -29.44 -7.08
N GLN A 39 13.58 -30.43 -6.32
CA GLN A 39 14.13 -30.18 -4.97
C GLN A 39 15.45 -29.41 -5.01
N LYS A 40 16.36 -29.73 -5.93
CA LYS A 40 17.61 -28.99 -6.12
C LYS A 40 17.39 -27.55 -6.60
N GLN A 41 16.43 -27.33 -7.50
CA GLN A 41 16.07 -25.99 -7.97
C GLN A 41 15.35 -25.16 -6.89
N GLN A 42 14.48 -25.79 -6.09
CA GLN A 42 13.85 -25.14 -4.94
C GLN A 42 14.89 -24.73 -3.89
N GLN A 43 15.86 -25.60 -3.58
CA GLN A 43 16.93 -25.30 -2.63
C GLN A 43 17.90 -24.24 -3.16
N ALA A 44 18.23 -24.26 -4.46
CA ALA A 44 19.03 -23.20 -5.08
C ALA A 44 18.29 -21.85 -5.06
N TYR A 45 16.97 -21.86 -5.26
CA TYR A 45 16.11 -20.68 -5.14
C TYR A 45 16.00 -20.21 -3.69
N GLU A 46 15.83 -21.10 -2.72
CA GLU A 46 15.83 -20.77 -1.29
C GLU A 46 17.17 -20.21 -0.82
N ASN A 47 18.29 -20.78 -1.27
CA ASN A 47 19.63 -20.26 -0.96
C ASN A 47 19.87 -18.90 -1.63
N TYR A 48 19.38 -18.70 -2.86
CA TYR A 48 19.42 -17.42 -3.55
C TYR A 48 18.55 -16.35 -2.85
N VAL A 49 17.34 -16.73 -2.40
CA VAL A 49 16.42 -15.86 -1.65
C VAL A 49 16.98 -15.56 -0.25
N LYS A 50 17.56 -16.53 0.46
CA LYS A 50 18.21 -16.31 1.76
C LYS A 50 19.48 -15.45 1.65
N GLN A 51 20.22 -15.55 0.55
CA GLN A 51 21.42 -14.73 0.32
C GLN A 51 21.08 -13.30 -0.14
N LYS A 52 19.98 -13.12 -0.87
CA LYS A 52 19.52 -11.80 -1.36
C LYS A 52 18.59 -11.07 -0.40
N THR A 53 17.93 -11.79 0.50
CA THR A 53 17.05 -11.23 1.52
C THR A 53 17.79 -11.31 2.85
N PRO A 54 18.60 -10.31 3.24
CA PRO A 54 19.09 -10.24 4.59
C PRO A 54 17.87 -10.18 5.49
N MET A 55 17.65 -11.26 6.25
CA MET A 55 16.67 -11.30 7.32
C MET A 55 17.17 -10.35 8.39
N HIS A 56 16.86 -9.07 8.21
CA HIS A 56 17.03 -8.10 9.27
C HIS A 56 16.30 -8.68 10.52
N ASN A 57 16.75 -8.35 11.74
CA ASN A 57 16.17 -8.86 12.98
C ASN A 57 14.65 -8.64 13.04
N LEU A 58 13.82 -9.62 12.69
CA LEU A 58 12.35 -9.51 12.63
C LEU A 58 11.73 -8.66 13.76
N PRO A 59 12.11 -8.88 15.04
CA PRO A 59 11.62 -8.10 16.16
C PRO A 59 11.96 -6.60 16.08
N ALA A 60 13.11 -6.24 15.52
CA ALA A 60 13.57 -4.86 15.41
C ALA A 60 12.77 -4.06 14.37
N ASN A 61 12.44 -4.62 13.19
CA ASN A 61 11.53 -3.92 12.26
C ASN A 61 10.12 -3.90 12.77
N MET A 62 9.67 -4.95 13.47
CA MET A 62 8.36 -4.92 14.12
C MET A 62 8.30 -3.81 15.16
N ALA A 63 9.34 -3.64 15.97
CA ALA A 63 9.46 -2.54 16.92
C ALA A 63 9.47 -1.17 16.22
N LYS A 64 10.27 -1.00 15.15
CA LYS A 64 10.27 0.25 14.36
C LYS A 64 8.90 0.55 13.74
N ALA A 65 8.24 -0.45 13.16
CA ALA A 65 6.92 -0.31 12.58
C ALA A 65 5.87 0.05 13.64
N PHE A 66 5.95 -0.57 14.82
CA PHE A 66 5.09 -0.26 15.94
C PHE A 66 5.31 1.18 16.45
N VAL A 67 6.56 1.62 16.61
CA VAL A 67 6.88 2.98 17.06
C VAL A 67 6.38 4.01 16.06
N VAL A 68 6.62 3.82 14.77
CA VAL A 68 6.20 4.79 13.74
C VAL A 68 4.68 4.82 13.60
N GLY A 69 4.02 3.66 13.54
CA GLY A 69 2.57 3.58 13.52
C GLY A 69 1.93 4.17 14.78
N GLY A 70 2.52 3.91 15.95
CA GLY A 70 2.11 4.45 17.24
C GLY A 70 2.23 5.98 17.30
N ILE A 71 3.34 6.55 16.83
CA ILE A 71 3.52 8.01 16.75
C ILE A 71 2.46 8.64 15.85
N ILE A 72 2.20 8.05 14.67
CA ILE A 72 1.15 8.55 13.77
C ILE A 72 -0.22 8.50 14.44
N CYS A 73 -0.53 7.42 15.18
CA CYS A 73 -1.76 7.31 15.95
C CYS A 73 -1.86 8.36 17.07
N VAL A 74 -0.78 8.62 17.80
CA VAL A 74 -0.73 9.66 18.85
C VAL A 74 -0.95 11.04 18.25
N ILE A 75 -0.36 11.35 17.09
CA ILE A 75 -0.61 12.60 16.37
C ILE A 75 -2.08 12.70 15.96
N GLY A 76 -2.66 11.62 15.41
CA GLY A 76 -4.08 11.58 15.06
C GLY A 76 -4.98 11.81 16.27
N GLN A 77 -4.69 11.17 17.39
CA GLN A 77 -5.41 11.38 18.65
C GLN A 77 -5.26 12.81 19.18
N ALA A 78 -4.08 13.43 19.05
CA ALA A 78 -3.87 14.82 19.45
C ALA A 78 -4.72 15.78 18.61
N ILE A 79 -4.78 15.58 17.29
CA ILE A 79 -5.62 16.38 16.39
C ILE A 79 -7.10 16.16 16.70
N LEU A 80 -7.53 14.90 16.90
CA LEU A 80 -8.91 14.58 17.23
C LEU A 80 -9.36 15.25 18.53
N ASN A 81 -8.55 15.15 19.59
CA ASN A 81 -8.82 15.82 20.87
C ASN A 81 -8.85 17.35 20.73
N TYR A 82 -8.06 17.94 19.84
CA TYR A 82 -8.11 19.37 19.55
C TYR A 82 -9.43 19.76 18.85
N CYS A 83 -9.85 18.98 17.85
CA CYS A 83 -11.13 19.18 17.16
C CYS A 83 -12.34 19.00 18.08
N GLU A 84 -12.33 17.98 18.94
CA GLU A 84 -13.38 17.76 19.94
C GLU A 84 -13.45 18.92 20.95
N LYS A 85 -12.30 19.43 21.41
CA LYS A 85 -12.24 20.62 22.28
C LYS A 85 -12.70 21.90 21.59
N ALA A 86 -12.57 21.98 20.27
CA ALA A 86 -13.11 23.08 19.46
C ALA A 86 -14.64 23.00 19.28
N GLY A 87 -15.30 21.99 19.86
CA GLY A 87 -16.76 21.85 19.85
C GLY A 87 -17.31 21.17 18.60
N LEU A 88 -16.47 20.50 17.81
CA LEU A 88 -16.93 19.74 16.65
C LEU A 88 -17.51 18.39 17.08
N ASP A 89 -18.55 17.97 16.37
CA ASP A 89 -19.09 16.62 16.48
C ASP A 89 -18.02 15.55 16.16
N LYS A 90 -18.17 14.33 16.71
CA LYS A 90 -17.19 13.25 16.56
C LYS A 90 -16.95 12.85 15.12
N ASP A 91 -18.01 12.75 14.32
CA ASP A 91 -17.89 12.32 12.92
C ASP A 91 -17.18 13.40 12.10
N THR A 92 -17.49 14.66 12.40
CA THR A 92 -16.85 15.81 11.75
C THR A 92 -15.37 15.91 12.16
N SER A 93 -15.07 15.72 13.45
CA SER A 93 -13.71 15.73 14.00
C SER A 93 -12.83 14.62 13.42
N ALA A 94 -13.37 13.42 13.22
CA ALA A 94 -12.66 12.32 12.58
C ALA A 94 -12.35 12.61 11.09
N GLY A 95 -13.29 13.24 10.39
CA GLY A 95 -13.09 13.74 9.03
C GLY A 95 -11.95 14.76 8.95
N TRP A 96 -11.98 15.79 9.81
CA TRP A 96 -10.91 16.80 9.90
C TRP A 96 -9.55 16.21 10.26
N THR A 97 -9.52 15.29 11.23
CA THR A 97 -8.29 14.60 11.63
C THR A 97 -7.65 13.87 10.43
N SER A 98 -8.45 13.12 9.68
CA SER A 98 -7.99 12.40 8.50
C SER A 98 -7.47 13.35 7.41
N LEU A 99 -8.17 14.46 7.16
CA LEU A 99 -7.76 15.48 6.19
C LEU A 99 -6.42 16.13 6.57
N ILE A 100 -6.25 16.51 7.84
CA ILE A 100 -5.02 17.14 8.33
C ILE A 100 -3.84 16.16 8.24
N LEU A 101 -4.04 14.89 8.61
CA LEU A 101 -3.01 13.86 8.50
C LEU A 101 -2.58 13.60 7.04
N ILE A 102 -3.55 13.55 6.12
CA ILE A 102 -3.28 13.42 4.68
C ILE A 102 -2.48 14.65 4.20
N LEU A 103 -2.94 15.86 4.54
CA LEU A 103 -2.28 17.10 4.15
C LEU A 103 -0.83 17.15 4.66
N LEU A 104 -0.61 16.87 5.94
CA LEU A 104 0.73 16.78 6.52
C LEU A 104 1.58 15.74 5.79
N SER A 105 1.05 14.55 5.53
CA SER A 105 1.77 13.50 4.81
C SER A 105 2.20 13.96 3.41
N VAL A 106 1.29 14.59 2.64
CA VAL A 106 1.61 15.09 1.28
C VAL A 106 2.66 16.20 1.33
N LEU A 107 2.58 17.12 2.30
CA LEU A 107 3.59 18.16 2.51
C LEU A 107 4.96 17.56 2.85
N LEU A 108 5.02 16.63 3.81
CA LEU A 108 6.26 15.94 4.17
C LEU A 108 6.80 15.09 3.01
N THR A 109 5.93 14.56 2.14
CA THR A 109 6.30 13.84 0.92
C THR A 109 6.91 14.79 -0.11
N GLY A 110 6.34 15.98 -0.28
CA GLY A 110 6.87 17.06 -1.11
C GLY A 110 8.27 17.52 -0.68
N PHE A 111 8.52 17.60 0.64
CA PHE A 111 9.84 17.89 1.19
C PHE A 111 10.82 16.70 1.19
N ASN A 112 10.43 15.56 0.61
CA ASN A 112 11.22 14.32 0.57
C ASN A 112 11.55 13.71 1.95
N LEU A 113 10.89 14.18 3.02
CA LEU A 113 11.11 13.69 4.39
C LEU A 113 10.30 12.42 4.67
N TYR A 114 9.03 12.39 4.24
CA TYR A 114 8.14 11.24 4.46
C TYR A 114 8.67 9.93 3.87
N PRO A 115 9.20 9.89 2.62
CA PRO A 115 9.72 8.65 2.04
C PRO A 115 10.88 8.05 2.83
N SER A 116 11.71 8.90 3.45
CA SER A 116 12.82 8.46 4.32
C SER A 116 12.30 7.83 5.61
N ILE A 117 11.30 8.47 6.25
CA ILE A 117 10.61 7.94 7.43
C ILE A 117 9.91 6.62 7.08
N ALA A 118 9.26 6.55 5.91
CA ALA A 118 8.57 5.34 5.45
C ALA A 118 9.53 4.17 5.22
N LYS A 119 10.74 4.44 4.70
CA LYS A 119 11.79 3.43 4.55
C LYS A 119 12.29 2.90 5.89
N TRP A 120 12.36 3.75 6.92
CA TRP A 120 12.80 3.34 8.26
C TRP A 120 11.69 2.66 9.07
N GLY A 121 10.46 3.18 9.02
CA GLY A 121 9.28 2.68 9.71
C GLY A 121 8.60 1.49 9.02
N GLY A 122 8.91 1.24 7.75
CA GLY A 122 8.36 0.13 6.98
C GLY A 122 6.83 0.12 7.00
N ALA A 123 6.25 -1.02 7.37
CA ALA A 123 4.80 -1.21 7.44
C ALA A 123 4.10 -0.16 8.32
N GLY A 124 4.73 0.29 9.41
CA GLY A 124 4.14 1.26 10.34
C GLY A 124 3.83 2.63 9.73
N ALA A 125 4.58 3.05 8.71
CA ALA A 125 4.35 4.30 7.98
C ALA A 125 3.52 4.10 6.69
N LEU A 126 3.40 2.86 6.21
CA LEU A 126 2.67 2.53 4.98
C LEU A 126 1.21 2.15 5.24
N VAL A 127 0.91 1.52 6.38
CA VAL A 127 -0.45 1.06 6.75
C VAL A 127 -1.41 2.21 7.08
N PRO A 128 -1.02 3.28 7.81
CA PRO A 128 -1.92 4.39 8.10
C PRO A 128 -2.32 5.16 6.83
N ILE A 129 -3.37 5.99 6.93
CA ILE A 129 -3.87 6.82 5.81
C ILE A 129 -2.79 7.76 5.22
N THR A 130 -1.80 8.14 6.03
CA THR A 130 -0.63 8.91 5.62
C THR A 130 0.24 8.15 4.62
N GLY A 131 0.34 6.82 4.75
CA GLY A 131 1.07 5.96 3.82
C GLY A 131 0.41 5.90 2.44
N PHE A 132 -0.92 5.81 2.40
CA PHE A 132 -1.69 5.94 1.17
C PHE A 132 -1.45 7.29 0.50
N ALA A 133 -1.52 8.39 1.26
CA ALA A 133 -1.25 9.73 0.74
C ALA A 133 0.15 9.86 0.13
N ASN A 134 1.18 9.32 0.79
CA ASN A 134 2.54 9.29 0.24
C ASN A 134 2.64 8.43 -1.03
N SER A 135 1.93 7.29 -1.10
CA SER A 135 1.92 6.43 -2.29
C SER A 135 1.32 7.12 -3.52
N VAL A 136 0.41 8.07 -3.31
CA VAL A 136 -0.20 8.89 -4.36
C VAL A 136 0.67 10.12 -4.70
N ALA A 137 1.22 10.79 -3.68
CA ALA A 137 2.01 12.00 -3.85
C ALA A 137 3.40 11.75 -4.45
N ALA A 138 4.06 10.64 -4.11
CA ALA A 138 5.40 10.34 -4.63
C ALA A 138 5.43 10.19 -6.18
N PRO A 139 4.52 9.40 -6.81
CA PRO A 139 4.41 9.36 -8.27
C PRO A 139 4.02 10.71 -8.88
N ALA A 140 3.23 11.53 -8.19
CA ALA A 140 2.87 12.87 -8.67
C ALA A 140 4.10 13.78 -8.82
N ILE A 141 5.07 13.64 -7.92
CA ILE A 141 6.33 14.40 -7.95
C ILE A 141 7.28 13.82 -9.01
N GLU A 142 7.43 12.50 -9.07
CA GLU A 142 8.37 11.82 -9.97
C GLU A 142 7.97 11.94 -11.44
N TYR A 143 6.69 11.70 -11.76
CA TYR A 143 6.17 11.68 -13.12
C TYR A 143 5.66 13.04 -13.61
N LYS A 144 5.99 14.12 -12.91
CA LYS A 144 5.65 15.49 -13.31
C LYS A 144 6.16 15.84 -14.72
N LYS A 145 7.29 15.26 -15.12
CA LYS A 145 7.92 15.50 -16.43
C LYS A 145 7.19 14.82 -17.60
N GLU A 146 6.34 13.83 -17.34
CA GLU A 146 5.57 13.10 -18.35
C GLU A 146 4.22 13.78 -18.69
N GLY A 147 3.96 14.94 -18.09
CA GLY A 147 2.75 15.74 -18.32
C GLY A 147 1.62 15.45 -17.31
N GLN A 148 0.63 16.35 -17.24
CA GLN A 148 -0.41 16.29 -16.21
C GLN A 148 -1.38 15.12 -16.39
N VAL A 149 -1.74 14.77 -17.62
CA VAL A 149 -2.76 13.74 -17.89
C VAL A 149 -2.14 12.34 -18.01
N MET A 150 -1.16 12.18 -18.92
CA MET A 150 -0.56 10.88 -19.20
C MET A 150 0.50 10.47 -18.18
N GLY A 151 1.17 11.43 -17.51
CA GLY A 151 2.10 11.18 -16.42
C GLY A 151 1.41 11.15 -15.07
N ILE A 152 1.18 12.33 -14.49
CA ILE A 152 0.66 12.51 -13.12
C ILE A 152 -0.70 11.82 -12.95
N GLY A 153 -1.65 12.12 -13.83
CA GLY A 153 -3.03 11.63 -13.74
C GLY A 153 -3.12 10.11 -13.83
N CYS A 154 -2.49 9.51 -14.84
CA CYS A 154 -2.50 8.05 -15.01
C CYS A 154 -1.86 7.32 -13.82
N LYS A 155 -0.72 7.81 -13.31
CA LYS A 155 -0.04 7.17 -12.17
C LYS A 155 -0.81 7.28 -10.88
N ILE A 156 -1.33 8.46 -10.54
CA ILE A 156 -2.20 8.63 -9.37
C ILE A 156 -3.45 7.77 -9.50
N PHE A 157 -4.09 7.73 -10.68
CA PHE A 157 -5.30 6.94 -10.90
C PHE A 157 -5.04 5.44 -10.82
N THR A 158 -3.85 4.96 -11.20
CA THR A 158 -3.53 3.54 -11.01
C THR A 158 -3.52 3.15 -9.54
N ILE A 159 -3.31 4.10 -8.61
CA ILE A 159 -3.32 3.87 -7.16
C ILE A 159 -4.70 4.22 -6.55
N ALA A 160 -5.30 5.35 -6.90
CA ALA A 160 -6.60 5.72 -6.33
C ALA A 160 -7.77 4.93 -6.95
N GLY A 161 -7.65 4.53 -8.22
CA GLY A 161 -8.72 3.99 -9.04
C GLY A 161 -9.35 2.74 -8.45
N PRO A 162 -8.57 1.68 -8.18
CA PRO A 162 -9.10 0.49 -7.50
C PRO A 162 -9.68 0.73 -6.11
N VAL A 163 -9.12 1.62 -5.29
CA VAL A 163 -9.70 1.96 -3.98
C VAL A 163 -11.10 2.56 -4.15
N ILE A 164 -11.25 3.50 -5.08
CA ILE A 164 -12.53 4.15 -5.39
C ILE A 164 -13.52 3.15 -5.99
N LEU A 165 -13.07 2.35 -6.97
CA LEU A 165 -13.90 1.36 -7.67
C LEU A 165 -14.47 0.32 -6.71
N TYR A 166 -13.61 -0.34 -5.94
CA TYR A 166 -14.04 -1.37 -5.00
C TYR A 166 -14.83 -0.79 -3.83
N GLY A 167 -14.50 0.44 -3.39
CA GLY A 167 -15.24 1.14 -2.34
C GLY A 167 -16.68 1.45 -2.73
N ILE A 168 -16.89 2.07 -3.90
CA ILE A 168 -18.23 2.42 -4.40
C ILE A 168 -19.01 1.15 -4.75
N PHE A 169 -18.38 0.19 -5.43
CA PHE A 169 -19.03 -1.06 -5.82
C PHE A 169 -19.51 -1.87 -4.60
N THR A 170 -18.67 -2.01 -3.57
CA THR A 170 -19.04 -2.71 -2.34
C THR A 170 -20.13 -1.96 -1.58
N SER A 171 -20.06 -0.62 -1.54
CA SER A 171 -21.10 0.21 -0.89
C SER A 171 -22.46 0.02 -1.57
N TRP A 172 -22.50 -0.02 -2.90
CA TRP A 172 -23.72 -0.30 -3.66
C TRP A 172 -24.25 -1.72 -3.41
N LEU A 173 -23.38 -2.74 -3.42
CA LEU A 173 -23.78 -4.12 -3.13
C LEU A 173 -24.38 -4.28 -1.73
N ILE A 174 -23.73 -3.73 -0.71
CA ILE A 174 -24.22 -3.78 0.67
C ILE A 174 -25.52 -2.98 0.80
N GLY A 175 -25.61 -1.80 0.17
CA GLY A 175 -26.82 -0.99 0.17
C GLY A 175 -28.01 -1.69 -0.47
N LEU A 176 -27.79 -2.37 -1.61
CA LEU A 176 -28.83 -3.16 -2.29
C LEU A 176 -29.23 -4.39 -1.47
N GLY A 177 -28.25 -5.09 -0.88
CA GLY A 177 -28.51 -6.20 0.03
C GLY A 177 -29.35 -5.78 1.24
N TYR A 178 -29.01 -4.65 1.87
CA TYR A 178 -29.79 -4.08 2.97
C TYR A 178 -31.21 -3.70 2.54
N TRP A 179 -31.36 -3.10 1.35
CA TRP A 179 -32.67 -2.74 0.80
C TRP A 179 -33.57 -3.97 0.58
N VAL A 180 -33.02 -5.06 0.04
CA VAL A 180 -33.76 -6.32 -0.16
C VAL A 180 -34.12 -6.99 1.18
N LEU A 181 -33.20 -7.00 2.16
CA LEU A 181 -33.47 -7.54 3.50
C LEU A 181 -34.55 -6.76 4.25
N LYS A 182 -34.60 -5.44 4.03
CA LYS A 182 -35.67 -4.58 4.56
C LYS A 182 -37.02 -4.86 3.89
N LEU A 183 -37.04 -5.15 2.59
CA LEU A 183 -38.27 -5.58 1.89
C LEU A 183 -38.77 -6.96 2.32
N ALA A 184 -37.86 -7.84 2.74
CA ALA A 184 -38.19 -9.17 3.24
C ALA A 184 -38.63 -9.18 4.72
N ASP A 185 -38.73 -8.01 5.37
CA ASP A 185 -39.11 -7.82 6.79
C ASP A 185 -38.21 -8.57 7.79
N ILE A 186 -36.99 -8.94 7.36
CA ILE A 186 -35.98 -9.62 8.17
C ILE A 186 -35.21 -8.61 9.04
N VAL A 187 -35.11 -7.36 8.58
CA VAL A 187 -34.44 -6.26 9.26
C VAL A 187 -35.45 -5.12 9.44
N LYS A 188 -35.67 -4.72 10.69
CA LYS A 188 -36.58 -3.62 11.09
C LYS A 188 -36.08 -2.25 10.63
#